data_AF-B7PUK4-F1
#
_entry.id   AF-B7PUK4-F1
#
_cell.length_a   1.000
_cell.length_b   1.000
_cell.length_c   1.000
_cell.angle_alpha   90.00
_cell.angle_beta   90.00
_cell.angle_gamma   90.00
#
_symmetry.space_group_name_H-M   'P 1'
#
loop_
_entity.id
_entity.type
_entity.pdbx_description
1 polymer ?
#
loop_
_entity_poly.entity_id
_entity_poly.type
_entity_poly.pdbx_seq_one_letter_code
_entity_poly.pdbx_strand_id
1 'polypeptide(L)'
;MSEDGKLNASRDEQFLLRFLRYHKLNPALALKTLKIYHKSHTKEKDIYTNLVPSKLDPVFAKNLVGVLPDKDPFGRIILVLRAGSWNSSELTFVDMMRGIMLCFEYIMTKESSQVQGIIMLCDMDGWGNGNLTSVPVTRLKMLAGIWFNPPVAQPLV
;
A
#
# COMPACT_ATOMS: atom_id res chain seq x y z
N MET A 1 12.60 21.90 -20.58
CA MET A 1 12.27 22.34 -19.20
C MET A 1 11.39 21.26 -18.60
N SER A 2 11.96 20.32 -17.86
CA SER A 2 11.24 19.11 -17.43
C SER A 2 10.16 19.45 -16.40
N GLU A 3 9.05 18.71 -16.38
CA GLU A 3 7.91 18.82 -15.44
C GLU A 3 8.29 18.63 -13.94
N ASP A 4 9.58 18.58 -13.62
CA ASP A 4 10.13 18.24 -12.32
C ASP A 4 10.02 19.38 -11.28
N GLY A 5 9.68 20.59 -11.72
CA GLY A 5 9.73 21.80 -10.89
C GLY A 5 8.66 21.95 -9.80
N LYS A 6 7.69 21.04 -9.67
CA LYS A 6 6.56 21.19 -8.71
C LYS A 6 6.14 19.89 -8.00
N LEU A 7 7.06 18.95 -7.75
CA LEU A 7 6.77 17.91 -6.74
C LEU A 7 6.89 18.53 -5.36
N ASN A 8 5.75 18.74 -4.69
CA ASN A 8 5.71 19.08 -3.25
C ASN A 8 6.01 17.82 -2.42
N ALA A 9 7.21 17.25 -2.63
CA ALA A 9 7.70 16.11 -1.91
C ALA A 9 8.36 16.55 -0.61
N SER A 10 8.15 15.77 0.46
CA SER A 10 8.92 15.96 1.68
C SER A 10 10.41 15.85 1.35
N ARG A 11 11.19 16.79 1.86
CA ARG A 11 12.67 16.76 1.80
C ARG A 11 13.29 16.09 3.01
N ASP A 12 12.45 15.51 3.87
CA ASP A 12 12.90 14.71 5.00
C ASP A 12 13.77 13.54 4.53
N GLU A 13 14.90 13.35 5.20
CA GLU A 13 15.91 12.37 4.81
C GLU A 13 15.37 10.94 4.90
N GLN A 14 14.68 10.60 5.99
CA GLN A 14 14.14 9.25 6.20
C GLN A 14 13.05 8.93 5.18
N PHE A 15 12.22 9.91 4.84
CA PHE A 15 11.24 9.79 3.77
C PHE A 15 11.89 9.52 2.41
N LEU A 16 12.96 10.23 2.05
CA LEU A 16 13.63 10.03 0.76
C LEU A 16 14.42 8.72 0.71
N LEU A 17 15.06 8.35 1.82
CA LEU A 17 15.85 7.12 1.94
C LEU A 17 15.02 5.86 1.67
N ARG A 18 13.71 5.85 1.97
CA ARG A 18 12.86 4.68 1.71
C ARG A 18 12.80 4.32 0.21
N PHE A 19 12.80 5.33 -0.67
CA PHE A 19 12.81 5.13 -2.12
C PHE A 19 14.19 4.73 -2.64
N LEU A 20 15.25 5.28 -2.05
CA LEU A 20 16.63 4.95 -2.41
C LEU A 20 16.98 3.51 -2.00
N ARG A 21 16.68 3.11 -0.77
CA ARG A 21 16.94 1.75 -0.25
C ARG A 21 16.23 0.69 -1.11
N TYR A 22 14.98 0.94 -1.49
CA TYR A 22 14.24 0.06 -2.40
C TYR A 22 14.99 -0.19 -3.71
N HIS A 23 15.57 0.85 -4.30
CA HIS A 23 16.27 0.77 -5.58
C HIS A 23 17.78 0.54 -5.46
N LYS A 24 18.26 -0.01 -4.34
CA LYS A 24 19.70 -0.23 -4.08
C LYS A 24 20.55 1.02 -4.34
N LEU A 25 20.03 2.16 -3.87
CA LEU A 25 20.61 3.50 -4.01
C LEU A 25 20.71 4.01 -5.47
N ASN A 26 19.94 3.46 -6.42
CA ASN A 26 19.82 4.03 -7.75
C ASN A 26 18.92 5.29 -7.74
N PRO A 27 19.47 6.50 -7.93
CA PRO A 27 18.72 7.74 -7.80
C PRO A 27 17.68 7.93 -8.89
N ALA A 28 17.93 7.45 -10.11
CA ALA A 28 17.00 7.60 -11.24
C ALA A 28 15.72 6.77 -11.02
N LEU A 29 15.87 5.54 -10.56
CA LEU A 29 14.74 4.67 -10.23
C LEU A 29 13.99 5.16 -8.98
N ALA A 30 14.72 5.61 -7.95
CA ALA A 30 14.12 6.20 -6.75
C ALA A 30 13.25 7.42 -7.08
N LEU A 31 13.76 8.34 -7.93
CA LEU A 31 13.00 9.49 -8.39
C LEU A 31 11.75 9.08 -9.19
N LYS A 32 11.85 8.06 -10.04
CA LYS A 32 10.70 7.52 -10.79
C LYS A 32 9.61 7.03 -9.84
N THR A 33 9.95 6.23 -8.82
CA THR A 33 8.96 5.73 -7.85
C THR A 33 8.40 6.84 -6.98
N LEU A 34 9.22 7.80 -6.55
CA LEU A 34 8.76 8.97 -5.80
C LEU A 34 7.72 9.79 -6.58
N LYS A 35 7.93 10.00 -7.89
CA LYS A 35 6.96 10.66 -8.77
C LYS A 35 5.63 9.91 -8.84
N ILE A 36 5.70 8.59 -8.98
CA ILE A 36 4.50 7.74 -9.04
C ILE A 36 3.74 7.80 -7.71
N TYR A 37 4.45 7.72 -6.58
CA TYR A 37 3.88 7.85 -5.24
C TYR A 37 3.06 9.13 -5.06
N HIS A 38 3.62 10.30 -5.42
CA HIS A 38 2.92 11.57 -5.34
C HIS A 38 1.76 11.69 -6.32
N LYS A 39 1.92 11.16 -7.54
CA LYS A 39 0.84 11.13 -8.53
C LYS A 39 -0.34 10.31 -8.03
N SER A 40 -0.09 9.17 -7.39
CA SER A 40 -1.14 8.34 -6.79
C SER A 40 -1.88 9.05 -5.66
N HIS A 41 -1.16 9.74 -4.76
CA HIS A 41 -1.77 10.56 -3.70
C HIS A 41 -2.68 11.66 -4.24
N THR A 42 -2.32 12.24 -5.38
CA THR A 42 -3.10 13.32 -6.01
C THR A 42 -4.27 12.78 -6.82
N LYS A 43 -4.11 11.62 -7.47
CA LYS A 43 -5.11 11.01 -8.35
C LYS A 43 -6.20 10.27 -7.57
N GLU A 44 -5.83 9.51 -6.55
CA GLU A 44 -6.73 8.65 -5.78
C GLU A 44 -7.06 9.31 -4.42
N LYS A 45 -7.53 10.57 -4.46
CA LYS A 45 -7.75 11.38 -3.24
C LYS A 45 -8.71 10.72 -2.25
N ASP A 46 -9.70 9.99 -2.74
CA ASP A 46 -10.66 9.26 -1.92
C ASP A 46 -9.99 8.19 -1.05
N ILE A 47 -8.83 7.67 -1.47
CA ILE A 47 -8.02 6.74 -0.68
C ILE A 47 -7.07 7.50 0.25
N TYR A 48 -6.36 8.52 -0.22
CA TYR A 48 -5.28 9.13 0.57
C TYR A 48 -5.71 10.31 1.47
N THR A 49 -6.91 10.87 1.29
CA THR A 49 -7.39 11.99 2.13
C THR A 49 -7.70 11.50 3.54
N ASN A 50 -7.18 12.17 4.57
CA ASN A 50 -7.36 11.81 5.99
C ASN A 50 -7.00 10.33 6.28
N LEU A 51 -5.90 9.86 5.68
CA LEU A 51 -5.41 8.50 5.87
C LEU A 51 -4.74 8.36 7.26
N VAL A 52 -5.57 8.26 8.30
CA VAL A 52 -5.15 8.12 9.70
C VAL A 52 -5.94 6.99 10.38
N PRO A 53 -5.37 6.31 11.39
CA PRO A 53 -6.03 5.18 12.06
C PRO A 53 -7.45 5.50 12.55
N SER A 54 -7.63 6.66 13.19
CA SER A 54 -8.91 7.11 13.77
C SER A 54 -10.04 7.36 12.76
N LYS A 55 -9.76 7.30 11.45
CA LYS A 55 -10.76 7.39 10.38
C LYS A 55 -11.05 6.03 9.74
N LEU A 56 -10.41 4.97 10.21
CA LEU A 56 -10.46 3.62 9.65
C LEU A 56 -10.75 2.54 10.70
N ASP A 57 -11.20 2.94 11.89
CA ASP A 57 -11.58 2.04 12.98
C ASP A 57 -12.49 0.88 12.51
N PRO A 58 -13.49 1.07 11.63
CA PRO A 58 -14.33 -0.05 11.18
C PRO A 58 -13.57 -1.17 10.46
N VAL A 59 -12.54 -0.84 9.69
CA VAL A 59 -11.74 -1.81 8.92
C VAL A 59 -10.86 -2.62 9.87
N PHE A 60 -10.22 -1.94 10.84
CA PHE A 60 -9.34 -2.57 11.81
C PHE A 60 -10.10 -3.34 12.88
N ALA A 61 -11.24 -2.83 13.35
CA ALA A 61 -12.10 -3.52 14.33
C ALA A 61 -12.63 -4.86 13.81
N LYS A 62 -12.81 -4.98 12.48
CA LYS A 62 -13.20 -6.23 11.81
C LYS A 62 -12.01 -7.13 11.44
N ASN A 63 -10.79 -6.72 11.78
CA ASN A 63 -9.55 -7.44 11.45
C ASN A 63 -9.40 -7.77 9.95
N LEU A 64 -9.87 -6.88 9.07
CA LEU A 64 -9.84 -7.12 7.63
C LEU A 64 -8.45 -6.91 7.03
N VAL A 65 -7.63 -6.06 7.65
CA VAL A 65 -6.24 -5.83 7.26
C VAL A 65 -5.40 -5.57 8.51
N GLY A 66 -4.16 -6.06 8.52
CA GLY A 66 -3.25 -5.86 9.64
C GLY A 66 -1.82 -6.29 9.35
N VAL A 67 -0.89 -5.80 10.16
CA VAL A 67 0.53 -6.16 10.07
C VAL A 67 0.84 -7.09 11.23
N LEU A 68 1.40 -8.28 10.95
CA LEU A 68 1.77 -9.19 12.01
C LEU A 68 2.97 -8.65 12.81
N PRO A 69 3.04 -8.94 14.12
CA PRO A 69 4.18 -8.56 14.94
C PRO A 69 5.46 -9.29 14.50
N ASP A 70 5.30 -10.55 14.10
CA ASP A 70 6.40 -11.39 13.66
C ASP A 70 6.70 -11.20 12.17
N LYS A 71 7.98 -11.35 11.85
CA LYS A 71 8.48 -11.39 10.49
C LYS A 71 8.53 -12.83 10.02
N ASP A 72 8.57 -13.00 8.71
CA ASP A 72 8.83 -14.32 8.15
C ASP A 72 10.31 -14.75 8.34
N PRO A 73 10.69 -16.00 8.00
CA PRO A 73 12.07 -16.47 8.14
C PRO A 73 13.12 -15.68 7.36
N PHE A 74 12.72 -14.89 6.36
CA PHE A 74 13.60 -14.02 5.57
C PHE A 74 13.65 -12.58 6.12
N GLY A 75 13.00 -12.30 7.25
CA GLY A 75 12.97 -10.98 7.87
C GLY A 75 12.00 -10.00 7.21
N ARG A 76 11.09 -10.49 6.35
CA ARG A 76 10.07 -9.70 5.66
C ARG A 76 8.91 -9.42 6.59
N ILE A 77 8.35 -8.21 6.47
CA ILE A 77 7.14 -7.86 7.23
C ILE A 77 5.93 -8.52 6.58
N ILE A 78 5.07 -9.14 7.39
CA ILE A 78 3.88 -9.85 6.93
C ILE A 78 2.66 -8.94 7.06
N LEU A 79 2.06 -8.60 5.92
CA LEU A 79 0.76 -7.93 5.83
C LEU A 79 -0.32 -9.00 5.60
N VAL A 80 -1.36 -9.01 6.43
CA VAL A 80 -2.49 -9.92 6.29
C VAL A 80 -3.69 -9.14 5.75
N LEU A 81 -4.35 -9.68 4.74
CA LEU A 81 -5.58 -9.18 4.16
C LEU A 81 -6.62 -10.31 4.18
N ARG A 82 -7.74 -10.10 4.87
CA ARG A 82 -8.87 -11.04 4.90
C ARG A 82 -9.95 -10.61 3.92
N ALA A 83 -9.62 -10.76 2.63
CA ALA A 83 -10.48 -10.32 1.54
C ALA A 83 -11.79 -11.10 1.47
N GLY A 84 -11.79 -12.40 1.79
CA GLY A 84 -13.01 -13.20 1.79
C GLY A 84 -13.99 -12.87 2.94
N SER A 85 -13.49 -12.26 4.02
CA SER A 85 -14.32 -11.77 5.14
C SER A 85 -14.89 -10.36 4.91
N TRP A 86 -14.58 -9.71 3.78
CA TRP A 86 -15.05 -8.37 3.49
C TRP A 86 -16.55 -8.37 3.15
N ASN A 87 -17.37 -7.63 3.89
CA ASN A 87 -18.76 -7.37 3.55
C ASN A 87 -18.90 -6.00 2.87
N SER A 88 -19.18 -6.01 1.56
CA SER A 88 -19.33 -4.80 0.76
C SER A 88 -20.57 -3.96 1.08
N SER A 89 -21.55 -4.54 1.78
CA SER A 89 -22.74 -3.82 2.25
C SER A 89 -22.46 -2.97 3.50
N GLU A 90 -21.38 -3.27 4.22
CA GLU A 90 -20.98 -2.56 5.44
C GLU A 90 -19.78 -1.64 5.22
N LEU A 91 -18.82 -2.07 4.41
CA LEU A 91 -17.60 -1.33 4.10
C LEU A 91 -17.39 -1.26 2.60
N THR A 92 -17.11 -0.07 2.10
CA THR A 92 -16.86 0.11 0.68
C THR A 92 -15.51 -0.47 0.27
N PHE A 93 -15.33 -0.73 -1.02
CA PHE A 93 -14.02 -1.09 -1.56
C PHE A 93 -12.97 -0.01 -1.26
N VAL A 94 -13.37 1.27 -1.25
CA VAL A 94 -12.48 2.38 -0.92
C VAL A 94 -12.02 2.29 0.54
N ASP A 95 -12.89 1.94 1.48
CA ASP A 95 -12.52 1.75 2.90
C ASP A 95 -11.47 0.65 3.06
N MET A 96 -11.67 -0.48 2.36
CA MET A 96 -10.68 -1.56 2.31
C MET A 96 -9.33 -1.08 1.78
N MET A 97 -9.33 -0.36 0.66
CA MET A 97 -8.12 0.19 0.06
C MET A 97 -7.41 1.20 0.98
N ARG A 98 -8.17 2.03 1.69
CA ARG A 98 -7.64 2.97 2.69
C ARG A 98 -6.94 2.23 3.82
N GLY A 99 -7.54 1.16 4.36
CA GLY A 99 -6.91 0.31 5.37
C GLY A 99 -5.58 -0.29 4.88
N ILE A 100 -5.58 -0.86 3.68
CA ILE A 100 -4.38 -1.43 3.05
C ILE A 100 -3.29 -0.35 2.87
N MET A 101 -3.63 0.81 2.31
CA MET A 101 -2.66 1.90 2.08
C MET A 101 -2.11 2.48 3.37
N LEU A 102 -2.92 2.58 4.44
CA LEU A 102 -2.41 3.01 5.74
C LEU A 102 -1.40 2.01 6.31
N CYS A 103 -1.65 0.71 6.20
CA CYS A 103 -0.68 -0.31 6.58
C CYS A 103 0.60 -0.19 5.74
N PHE A 104 0.50 0.05 4.43
CA PHE A 104 1.67 0.28 3.58
C PHE A 104 2.47 1.51 4.03
N GLU A 105 1.84 2.66 4.29
CA GLU A 105 2.53 3.85 4.79
C GLU A 105 3.26 3.57 6.10
N TYR A 106 2.61 2.86 7.02
CA TYR A 106 3.24 2.43 8.27
C TYR A 106 4.43 1.51 8.02
N ILE A 107 4.26 0.47 7.20
CA ILE A 107 5.33 -0.49 6.88
C ILE A 107 6.52 0.22 6.23
N MET A 108 6.27 1.20 5.34
CA MET A 108 7.31 1.99 4.66
C MET A 108 8.17 2.82 5.60
N THR A 109 7.70 3.12 6.81
CA THR A 109 8.54 3.79 7.82
C THR A 109 9.60 2.87 8.43
N LYS A 110 9.45 1.55 8.29
CA LYS A 110 10.36 0.57 8.88
C LYS A 110 11.54 0.31 7.95
N GLU A 111 12.75 0.57 8.40
CA GLU A 111 13.96 0.29 7.59
C GLU A 111 14.03 -1.16 7.12
N SER A 112 13.59 -2.13 7.94
CA SER A 112 13.59 -3.54 7.53
C SER A 112 12.72 -3.84 6.32
N SER A 113 11.59 -3.14 6.13
CA SER A 113 10.75 -3.33 4.94
C SER A 113 11.38 -2.72 3.68
N GLN A 114 12.20 -1.68 3.85
CA GLN A 114 12.88 -0.99 2.75
C GLN A 114 14.03 -1.83 2.18
N VAL A 115 14.56 -2.77 2.97
CA VAL A 115 15.69 -3.63 2.60
C VAL A 115 15.27 -5.08 2.36
N GLN A 116 14.53 -5.69 3.29
CA GLN A 116 14.11 -7.10 3.19
C GLN A 116 12.79 -7.27 2.42
N GLY A 117 11.99 -6.21 2.34
CA GLY A 117 10.71 -6.23 1.66
C GLY A 117 9.55 -6.70 2.55
N ILE A 118 8.44 -7.00 1.86
CA ILE A 118 7.17 -7.37 2.47
C ILE A 118 6.63 -8.66 1.84
N ILE A 119 5.79 -9.36 2.58
CA ILE A 119 4.94 -10.42 2.05
C ILE A 119 3.48 -10.12 2.41
N MET A 120 2.57 -10.35 1.46
CA MET A 120 1.14 -10.19 1.67
C MET A 120 0.50 -11.57 1.72
N LEU A 121 -0.18 -11.88 2.82
CA LEU A 121 -1.03 -13.05 2.97
C LEU A 121 -2.48 -12.64 2.72
N CYS A 122 -3.06 -13.16 1.65
CA CYS A 122 -4.46 -12.91 1.30
C CYS A 122 -5.30 -14.12 1.68
N ASP A 123 -6.06 -14.00 2.76
CA ASP A 123 -7.11 -14.95 3.13
C ASP A 123 -8.35 -14.67 2.27
N MET A 124 -8.61 -15.59 1.36
CA MET A 124 -9.71 -15.55 0.40
C MET A 124 -10.90 -16.42 0.82
N ASP A 125 -10.86 -17.03 2.02
CA ASP A 125 -11.97 -17.85 2.48
C ASP A 125 -13.24 -17.01 2.69
N GLY A 126 -14.35 -17.44 2.08
CA GLY A 126 -15.59 -16.67 1.97
C GLY A 126 -15.70 -15.74 0.76
N TRP A 127 -14.66 -15.64 -0.09
CA TRP A 127 -14.74 -14.84 -1.31
C TRP A 127 -15.71 -15.46 -2.33
N GLY A 128 -16.70 -14.68 -2.78
CA GLY A 128 -17.68 -15.14 -3.77
C GLY A 128 -18.19 -14.03 -4.71
N ASN A 129 -19.30 -14.32 -5.41
CA ASN A 129 -19.87 -13.42 -6.41
C ASN A 129 -20.20 -12.03 -5.86
N GLY A 130 -20.71 -11.93 -4.62
CA GLY A 130 -21.05 -10.65 -4.00
C GLY A 130 -19.82 -9.75 -3.81
N ASN A 131 -18.68 -10.32 -3.41
CA ASN A 131 -17.40 -9.59 -3.31
C ASN A 131 -16.92 -9.16 -4.69
N LEU A 132 -16.96 -10.08 -5.66
CA LEU A 132 -16.46 -9.83 -7.01
C LEU A 132 -17.21 -8.67 -7.70
N THR A 133 -18.55 -8.65 -7.63
CA THR A 133 -19.35 -7.57 -8.22
C THR A 133 -19.19 -6.24 -7.50
N SER A 134 -18.71 -6.26 -6.26
CA SER A 134 -18.49 -5.07 -5.44
C SER A 134 -17.14 -4.39 -5.70
N VAL A 135 -16.22 -5.04 -6.43
CA VAL A 135 -14.97 -4.42 -6.88
C VAL A 135 -15.25 -3.61 -8.15
N PRO A 136 -15.09 -2.27 -8.12
CA PRO A 136 -15.36 -1.47 -9.32
C PRO A 136 -14.34 -1.77 -10.43
N VAL A 137 -14.82 -2.06 -11.64
CA VAL A 137 -13.96 -2.33 -12.82
C VAL A 137 -12.97 -1.17 -13.07
N THR A 138 -13.40 0.06 -12.79
CA THR A 138 -12.57 1.27 -12.89
C THR A 138 -11.35 1.25 -11.97
N ARG A 139 -11.37 0.44 -10.90
CA ARG A 139 -10.27 0.30 -9.92
C ARG A 139 -9.34 -0.88 -10.20
N LEU A 140 -9.62 -1.73 -11.18
CA LEU A 140 -8.73 -2.86 -11.53
C LEU A 140 -7.35 -2.39 -11.98
N LYS A 141 -7.28 -1.29 -12.74
CA LYS A 141 -5.99 -0.68 -13.14
C LYS A 141 -5.18 -0.18 -11.93
N MET A 142 -5.85 0.28 -10.88
CA MET A 142 -5.19 0.73 -9.65
C MET A 142 -4.61 -0.46 -8.88
N LEU A 143 -5.37 -1.55 -8.72
CA LEU A 143 -4.90 -2.78 -8.11
C LEU A 143 -3.67 -3.34 -8.85
N ALA A 144 -3.75 -3.40 -10.18
CA ALA A 144 -2.62 -3.79 -11.02
C ALA A 144 -1.42 -2.84 -10.83
N GLY A 145 -1.64 -1.53 -10.75
CA GLY A 145 -0.57 -0.57 -10.49
C GLY A 145 0.13 -0.75 -9.15
N ILE A 146 -0.61 -1.06 -8.08
CA ILE A 146 -0.06 -1.35 -6.76
C ILE A 146 0.74 -2.66 -6.77
N TRP A 147 0.28 -3.67 -7.52
CA TRP A 147 0.95 -4.97 -7.57
C TRP A 147 2.20 -4.96 -8.46
N PHE A 148 2.12 -4.36 -9.65
CA PHE A 148 3.23 -4.35 -10.63
C PHE A 148 4.24 -3.23 -10.43
N ASN A 149 3.85 -2.17 -9.71
CA ASN A 149 4.74 -1.07 -9.39
C ASN A 149 4.51 -0.63 -7.94
N PRO A 150 4.78 -1.53 -6.97
CA PRO A 150 4.50 -1.28 -5.58
C PRO A 150 5.34 -0.09 -5.07
N PRO A 151 4.80 0.69 -4.13
CA PRO A 151 5.56 1.73 -3.46
C PRO A 151 6.62 1.14 -2.50
N VAL A 152 6.69 -0.19 -2.35
CA VAL A 152 7.56 -0.92 -1.42
C VAL A 152 8.26 -2.08 -2.12
N ALA A 153 9.46 -2.43 -1.64
CA ALA A 153 10.19 -3.61 -2.05
C ALA A 153 9.34 -4.89 -1.88
N GLN A 154 9.01 -5.53 -2.99
CA GLN A 154 8.60 -6.92 -3.00
C GLN A 154 9.81 -7.78 -3.38
N PRO A 155 10.05 -8.89 -2.66
CA PRO A 155 11.07 -9.84 -3.08
C PRO A 155 10.71 -10.39 -4.46
N LEU A 156 11.70 -10.50 -5.34
CA LEU A 156 11.58 -11.38 -6.51
C LEU A 156 11.45 -12.80 -5.94
N VAL A 157 10.25 -13.38 -6.04
CA VAL A 157 10.04 -14.82 -5.85
C VAL A 157 10.87 -15.59 -6.87
#